data_AF-A0A370FU55-F1
#
_entry.id   AF-A0A370FU55-F1
#
_cell.length_a   1.000
_cell.length_b   1.000
_cell.length_c   1.000
_cell.angle_alpha   90.00
_cell.angle_beta   90.00
_cell.angle_gamma   90.00
#
_symmetry.space_group_name_H-M   'P 1'
#
loop_
_entity.id
_entity.type
_entity.pdbx_description
1 polymer ?
#
loop_
_entity_poly.entity_id
_entity_poly.type
_entity_poly.pdbx_seq_one_letter_code
_entity_poly.pdbx_strand_id
1 'polypeptide(L)'
;MPDPRSPAIARALRTLAGLASLAFGGLSQAQAPAAGSPGSIYTCTDASGRRLTSDRFIPECADRLQLELSPGGSVRRRIEPALSPQQQAERDQRRKDEERAEAQRRDERRRDLALVARYPDAAAHDRRRAEALAHAEAEIGAARKRLAELAEARRKLDGELEFYSKDPSPVPAALKARLAENTSAVALQERLLKEQVSERQRIDARFDEERQRLDQLWGVSRPAVPSRVR
;
A
#
# COMPACT_ATOMS: atom_id res chain seq x y z
N MET A 1 13.93 31.77 -43.01
CA MET A 1 12.49 31.54 -42.73
C MET A 1 12.38 30.36 -41.79
N PRO A 2 12.46 30.65 -40.49
CA PRO A 2 11.36 30.35 -39.58
C PRO A 2 11.14 31.48 -38.57
N ASP A 3 9.93 31.61 -38.01
CA ASP A 3 9.77 32.32 -36.74
C ASP A 3 8.64 31.69 -35.90
N PRO A 4 8.92 31.28 -34.65
CA PRO A 4 7.94 30.89 -33.66
C PRO A 4 7.55 32.13 -32.84
N ARG A 5 6.26 32.28 -32.47
CA ARG A 5 5.75 32.98 -31.26
C ARG A 5 4.32 33.47 -31.51
N SER A 6 3.38 32.97 -30.73
CA SER A 6 2.32 33.80 -30.15
C SER A 6 1.66 33.10 -28.96
N PRO A 7 1.90 33.60 -27.74
CA PRO A 7 0.98 33.48 -26.62
C PRO A 7 0.16 34.78 -26.48
N ALA A 8 -1.17 34.69 -26.55
CA ALA A 8 -2.09 35.77 -26.15
C ALA A 8 -2.72 35.39 -24.80
N ILE A 9 -2.34 36.03 -23.68
CA ILE A 9 -2.97 37.24 -23.09
C ILE A 9 -4.44 36.93 -22.71
N ALA A 10 -4.82 36.88 -21.43
CA ALA A 10 -5.04 38.11 -20.67
C ALA A 10 -4.96 37.94 -19.14
N ARG A 11 -4.43 39.01 -18.53
CA ARG A 11 -4.34 39.32 -17.11
C ARG A 11 -5.70 39.74 -16.56
N ALA A 12 -5.96 39.43 -15.29
CA ALA A 12 -6.74 40.30 -14.43
C ALA A 12 -6.07 40.35 -13.03
N LEU A 13 -5.29 41.40 -12.81
CA LEU A 13 -4.89 41.90 -11.50
C LEU A 13 -5.99 42.83 -11.00
N ARG A 14 -6.34 42.74 -9.71
CA ARG A 14 -6.51 43.91 -8.85
C ARG A 14 -6.48 43.51 -7.36
N THR A 15 -5.54 44.17 -6.70
CA THR A 15 -5.16 44.23 -5.29
C THR A 15 -6.16 45.01 -4.43
N LEU A 16 -6.18 44.73 -3.12
CA LEU A 16 -6.07 45.68 -1.97
C LEU A 16 -6.26 44.85 -0.68
N ALA A 17 -5.20 44.65 0.11
CA ALA A 17 -4.80 45.47 1.27
C ALA A 17 -5.62 45.18 2.55
N GLY A 18 -4.92 44.71 3.59
CA GLY A 18 -5.46 44.51 4.93
C GLY A 18 -4.40 43.99 5.89
N LEU A 19 -3.54 44.89 6.39
CA LEU A 19 -2.65 44.68 7.52
C LEU A 19 -3.46 44.51 8.81
N ALA A 20 -3.22 43.44 9.57
CA ALA A 20 -3.42 43.42 11.02
C ALA A 20 -2.55 42.34 11.67
N SER A 21 -1.45 42.80 12.26
CA SER A 21 -0.60 42.08 13.20
C SER A 21 -1.42 41.48 14.34
N LEU A 22 -1.04 40.29 14.83
CA LEU A 22 -1.07 39.94 16.26
C LEU A 22 -0.17 38.72 16.47
N ALA A 23 1.02 38.99 17.03
CA ALA A 23 1.88 38.00 17.62
C ALA A 23 1.16 37.37 18.82
N PHE A 24 0.92 36.07 18.78
CA PHE A 24 0.60 35.28 19.96
C PHE A 24 1.78 34.35 20.23
N GLY A 25 2.69 34.84 21.09
CA GLY A 25 3.64 33.97 21.77
C GLY A 25 2.84 32.95 22.58
N GLY A 26 2.97 31.67 22.24
CA GLY A 26 2.44 30.59 23.04
C GLY A 26 3.18 30.58 24.39
N LEU A 27 2.54 31.10 25.43
CA LEU A 27 2.95 30.84 26.80
C LEU A 27 2.80 29.33 27.04
N SER A 28 3.93 28.64 27.16
CA SER A 28 3.98 27.35 27.87
C SER A 28 3.49 27.59 29.30
N GLN A 29 2.22 27.31 29.57
CA GLN A 29 1.73 27.20 30.94
C GLN A 29 2.31 25.92 31.54
N ALA A 30 3.36 26.08 32.34
CA ALA A 30 3.72 25.10 33.34
C ALA A 30 2.51 24.93 34.29
N GLN A 31 1.82 23.80 34.19
CA GLN A 31 0.78 23.44 35.14
C GLN A 31 1.45 23.19 36.50
N ALA A 32 1.32 24.16 37.40
CA ALA A 32 1.66 23.95 38.80
C ALA A 32 0.74 22.85 39.38
N PRO A 33 1.26 21.93 40.22
CA PRO A 33 0.43 20.91 40.84
C PRO A 33 -0.68 21.56 41.68
N ALA A 34 -1.90 21.07 41.51
CA ALA A 34 -3.10 21.58 42.17
C ALA A 34 -2.91 21.74 43.69
N ALA A 35 -3.13 22.95 44.20
CA ALA A 35 -3.27 23.19 45.63
C ALA A 35 -4.49 22.41 46.15
N GLY A 36 -4.33 21.72 47.28
CA GLY A 36 -5.37 20.88 47.89
C GLY A 36 -6.67 21.64 48.16
N SER A 37 -7.80 20.93 48.14
CA SER A 37 -9.08 21.51 48.55
C SER A 37 -9.01 21.87 50.04
N PRO A 38 -9.45 23.07 50.46
CA PRO A 38 -9.41 23.45 51.86
C PRO A 38 -10.19 22.44 52.71
N GLY A 39 -9.51 21.81 53.68
CA GLY A 39 -10.07 20.85 54.63
C GLY A 39 -9.94 19.35 54.26
N SER A 40 -9.28 18.98 53.16
CA SER A 40 -8.99 17.56 52.86
C SER A 40 -7.68 17.10 53.50
N ILE A 41 -7.65 15.91 54.10
CA ILE A 41 -6.44 15.30 54.68
C ILE A 41 -6.01 14.11 53.82
N TYR A 42 -4.77 14.11 53.37
CA TYR A 42 -4.15 13.02 52.62
C TYR A 42 -3.47 12.04 53.58
N THR A 43 -3.63 10.74 53.33
CA THR A 43 -2.97 9.70 54.13
C THR A 43 -2.45 8.56 53.27
N CYS A 44 -1.28 8.03 53.63
CA CYS A 44 -0.66 6.87 53.01
C CYS A 44 0.13 6.07 54.05
N THR A 45 0.55 4.86 53.69
CA THR A 45 1.45 4.04 54.52
C THR A 45 2.80 3.93 53.83
N ASP A 46 3.87 4.31 54.51
CA ASP A 46 5.23 4.24 53.98
C ASP A 46 5.78 2.79 53.94
N ALA A 47 6.99 2.60 53.41
CA ALA A 47 7.59 1.26 53.30
C ALA A 47 7.93 0.61 54.65
N SER A 48 8.02 1.41 55.72
CA SER A 48 8.26 0.95 57.09
C SER A 48 6.96 0.60 57.83
N GLY A 49 5.81 0.75 57.18
CA GLY A 49 4.49 0.51 57.77
C GLY A 49 3.95 1.68 58.61
N ARG A 50 4.63 2.84 58.60
CA ARG A 50 4.18 4.03 59.31
C ARG A 50 3.17 4.80 58.47
N ARG A 51 2.12 5.29 59.13
CA ARG A 51 1.09 6.11 58.50
C ARG A 51 1.55 7.56 58.42
N LEU A 52 1.59 8.09 57.21
CA LEU A 52 1.82 9.51 56.93
C LEU A 52 0.47 10.19 56.71
N THR A 53 0.36 11.41 57.21
CA THR A 53 -0.86 12.23 57.13
C THR A 53 -0.44 13.67 56.84
N SER A 54 -1.09 14.32 55.89
CA SER A 54 -0.78 15.71 55.52
C SER A 54 -2.00 16.42 54.95
N ASP A 55 -2.10 17.72 55.16
CA ASP A 55 -3.16 18.56 54.58
C ASP A 55 -2.93 18.84 53.08
N ARG A 56 -1.82 18.34 52.52
CA ARG A 56 -1.42 18.42 51.11
C ARG A 56 -1.01 17.05 50.59
N PHE A 57 -0.96 16.90 49.27
CA PHE A 57 -0.47 15.69 48.62
C PHE A 57 0.93 15.30 49.16
N ILE A 58 1.11 14.03 49.50
CA ILE A 58 2.36 13.50 50.08
C ILE A 58 3.25 12.97 48.95
N PRO A 59 4.33 13.68 48.55
CA PRO A 59 5.15 13.28 47.40
C PRO A 59 5.93 11.98 47.63
N GLU A 60 6.30 11.70 48.89
CA GLU A 60 6.96 10.45 49.31
C GLU A 60 6.10 9.20 49.06
N CYS A 61 4.79 9.39 48.90
CA CYS A 61 3.82 8.34 48.63
C CYS A 61 3.27 8.40 47.19
N ALA A 62 3.94 9.08 46.26
CA ALA A 62 3.51 9.13 44.86
C ALA A 62 3.60 7.77 44.14
N ASP A 63 4.39 6.84 44.70
CA ASP A 63 4.59 5.47 44.22
C ASP A 63 3.56 4.46 44.77
N ARG A 64 2.65 4.90 45.65
CA ARG A 64 1.68 4.05 46.36
C ARG A 64 0.29 4.68 46.42
N LEU A 65 -0.67 3.91 46.94
CA LEU A 65 -2.03 4.39 47.16
C LEU A 65 -2.05 5.47 48.26
N GLN A 66 -2.63 6.62 47.94
CA GLN A 66 -2.89 7.71 48.88
C GLN A 66 -4.39 7.97 48.97
N LEU A 67 -4.93 8.06 50.17
CA LEU A 67 -6.34 8.36 50.41
C LEU A 67 -6.50 9.84 50.72
N GLU A 68 -7.40 10.52 50.03
CA GLU A 68 -7.86 11.86 50.36
C GLU A 68 -9.12 11.71 51.22
N LEU A 69 -9.09 12.22 52.45
CA LEU A 69 -10.16 12.16 53.43
C LEU A 69 -10.86 13.51 53.55
N SER A 70 -12.17 13.49 53.78
CA SER A 70 -12.98 14.65 54.18
C SER A 70 -12.60 15.13 55.59
N PRO A 71 -12.96 16.37 55.97
CA PRO A 71 -12.87 16.82 57.36
C PRO A 71 -13.55 15.86 58.36
N GLY A 72 -14.63 15.18 57.95
CA GLY A 72 -15.35 14.18 58.75
C GLY A 72 -14.78 12.76 58.71
N GLY A 73 -13.57 12.55 58.18
CA GLY A 73 -12.89 11.25 58.16
C GLY A 73 -13.34 10.25 57.08
N SER A 74 -14.38 10.59 56.30
CA SER A 74 -14.82 9.78 55.16
C SER A 74 -13.85 9.88 53.97
N VAL A 75 -13.61 8.78 53.25
CA VAL A 75 -12.74 8.77 52.05
C VAL A 75 -13.42 9.54 50.92
N ARG A 76 -12.80 10.64 50.47
CA ARG A 76 -13.21 11.41 49.28
C ARG A 76 -12.68 10.79 48.00
N ARG A 77 -11.39 10.47 47.98
CA ARG A 77 -10.71 9.98 46.77
C ARG A 77 -9.60 9.00 47.11
N ARG A 78 -9.40 8.04 46.21
CA ARG A 78 -8.27 7.12 46.21
C ARG A 78 -7.34 7.53 45.08
N ILE A 79 -6.13 7.96 45.42
CA ILE A 79 -5.11 8.41 44.47
C ILE A 79 -4.14 7.25 44.30
N GLU A 80 -4.27 6.56 43.18
CA GLU A 80 -3.37 5.47 42.79
C GLU A 80 -2.02 6.02 42.33
N PRO A 81 -0.93 5.23 42.43
CA PRO A 81 0.36 5.60 41.88
C PRO A 81 0.23 5.98 40.40
N ALA A 82 0.96 7.01 39.98
CA ALA A 82 1.15 7.23 38.56
C ALA A 82 1.89 6.02 37.97
N LEU A 83 1.52 5.59 36.75
CA LEU A 83 2.27 4.55 36.05
C LEU A 83 3.74 4.97 35.95
N SER A 84 4.64 4.02 36.17
CA SER A 84 6.07 4.27 35.93
C SER A 84 6.27 4.68 34.46
N PRO A 85 7.33 5.43 34.13
CA PRO A 85 7.63 5.78 32.74
C PRO A 85 7.67 4.56 31.82
N GLN A 86 8.14 3.41 32.32
CA GLN A 86 8.14 2.15 31.59
C GLN A 86 6.73 1.58 31.39
N GLN A 87 5.90 1.54 32.44
CA GLN A 87 4.52 1.07 32.35
C GLN A 87 3.65 1.95 31.43
N GLN A 88 3.88 3.27 31.47
CA GLN A 88 3.27 4.22 30.54
C GLN A 88 3.70 3.92 29.10
N ALA A 89 5.00 3.72 28.86
CA ALA A 89 5.52 3.39 27.55
C ALA A 89 4.98 2.05 27.01
N GLU A 90 4.87 1.02 27.85
CA GLU A 90 4.28 -0.27 27.50
C GLU A 90 2.79 -0.15 27.14
N ARG A 91 2.02 0.63 27.92
CA ARG A 91 0.62 0.91 27.62
C ARG A 91 0.44 1.67 26.32
N ASP A 92 1.26 2.69 26.08
CA ASP A 92 1.22 3.47 24.85
C ASP A 92 1.65 2.63 23.64
N GLN A 93 2.62 1.73 23.81
CA GLN A 93 3.01 0.80 22.77
C GLN A 93 1.88 -0.18 22.43
N ARG A 94 1.25 -0.79 23.45
CA ARG A 94 0.09 -1.67 23.26
C ARG A 94 -1.05 -0.98 22.53
N ARG A 95 -1.40 0.25 22.94
CA ARG A 95 -2.41 1.05 22.24
C ARG A 95 -2.05 1.31 20.78
N LYS A 96 -0.79 1.69 20.49
CA LYS A 96 -0.33 1.87 19.11
C LYS A 96 -0.42 0.56 18.31
N ASP A 97 -0.12 -0.58 18.92
CA ASP A 97 -0.21 -1.89 18.27
C ASP A 97 -1.66 -2.26 17.96
N GLU A 98 -2.57 -2.03 18.89
CA GLU A 98 -4.02 -2.24 18.72
C GLU A 98 -4.60 -1.33 17.63
N GLU A 99 -4.26 -0.03 17.66
CA GLU A 99 -4.68 0.96 16.66
C GLU A 99 -4.16 0.57 15.26
N ARG A 100 -2.91 0.09 15.15
CA ARG A 100 -2.33 -0.42 13.89
C ARG A 100 -3.06 -1.67 13.41
N ALA A 101 -3.32 -2.63 14.28
CA ALA A 101 -4.02 -3.86 13.93
C ALA A 101 -5.46 -3.58 13.49
N GLU A 102 -6.15 -2.65 14.15
CA GLU A 102 -7.48 -2.21 13.73
C GLU A 102 -7.48 -1.50 12.38
N ALA A 103 -6.49 -0.63 12.14
CA ALA A 103 -6.33 0.03 10.86
C ALA A 103 -6.11 -0.99 9.73
N GLN A 104 -5.25 -1.99 9.95
CA GLN A 104 -5.03 -3.09 9.00
C GLN A 104 -6.34 -3.85 8.70
N ARG A 105 -7.10 -4.24 9.72
CA ARG A 105 -8.40 -4.91 9.53
C ARG A 105 -9.41 -4.07 8.76
N ARG A 106 -9.45 -2.75 8.99
CA ARG A 106 -10.32 -1.82 8.23
C ARG A 106 -9.90 -1.74 6.77
N ASP A 107 -8.60 -1.65 6.53
CA ASP A 107 -8.03 -1.57 5.19
C ASP A 107 -8.26 -2.86 4.39
N GLU A 108 -8.12 -4.02 5.01
CA GLU A 108 -8.43 -5.32 4.41
C GLU A 108 -9.90 -5.41 4.00
N ARG A 109 -10.84 -5.08 4.92
CA ARG A 109 -12.27 -5.04 4.59
C ARG A 109 -12.59 -4.09 3.44
N ARG A 110 -11.96 -2.91 3.41
CA ARG A 110 -12.14 -1.94 2.32
C ARG A 110 -11.66 -2.52 0.98
N ARG A 111 -10.51 -3.22 0.97
CA ARG A 111 -9.96 -3.87 -0.23
C ARG A 111 -10.88 -4.98 -0.72
N ASP A 112 -11.41 -5.81 0.19
CA ASP A 112 -12.35 -6.88 -0.15
C ASP A 112 -13.63 -6.37 -0.78
N LEU A 113 -14.24 -5.34 -0.17
CA LEU A 113 -15.45 -4.72 -0.70
C LEU A 113 -15.19 -4.10 -2.08
N ALA A 114 -14.04 -3.46 -2.27
CA ALA A 114 -13.65 -2.93 -3.58
C ALA A 114 -13.46 -4.04 -4.62
N LEU A 115 -12.88 -5.18 -4.23
CA LEU A 115 -12.66 -6.32 -5.12
C LEU A 115 -13.99 -6.95 -5.57
N VAL A 116 -14.92 -7.18 -4.65
CA VAL A 116 -16.27 -7.69 -4.96
C VAL A 116 -17.09 -6.69 -5.76
N ALA A 117 -16.99 -5.40 -5.46
CA ALA A 117 -17.69 -4.37 -6.24
C ALA A 117 -17.20 -4.32 -7.70
N ARG A 118 -15.89 -4.53 -7.92
CA ARG A 118 -15.31 -4.63 -9.27
C ARG A 118 -15.70 -5.94 -9.97
N TYR A 119 -15.76 -7.02 -9.20
CA TYR A 119 -16.00 -8.38 -9.68
C TYR A 119 -17.16 -9.02 -8.90
N PRO A 120 -18.40 -8.75 -9.32
CA PRO A 120 -19.57 -9.27 -8.61
C PRO A 120 -19.72 -10.79 -8.75
N ASP A 121 -19.19 -11.39 -9.81
CA ASP A 121 -19.24 -12.82 -10.07
C ASP A 121 -18.02 -13.31 -10.87
N ALA A 122 -17.91 -14.64 -10.98
CA ALA A 122 -16.86 -15.32 -11.73
C ALA A 122 -16.80 -14.87 -13.21
N ALA A 123 -17.96 -14.70 -13.85
CA ALA A 123 -18.01 -14.33 -15.26
C ALA A 123 -17.47 -12.91 -15.50
N ALA A 124 -17.73 -11.97 -14.59
CA ALA A 124 -17.18 -10.61 -14.65
C ALA A 124 -15.66 -10.60 -14.48
N HIS A 125 -15.14 -11.42 -13.57
CA HIS A 125 -13.71 -11.61 -13.40
C HIS A 125 -13.06 -12.21 -14.66
N ASP A 126 -13.65 -13.27 -15.21
CA ASP A 126 -13.10 -14.00 -16.35
C ASP A 126 -13.11 -13.17 -17.63
N ARG A 127 -14.16 -12.36 -17.86
CA ARG A 127 -14.17 -11.36 -18.94
C ARG A 127 -13.01 -10.38 -18.80
N ARG A 128 -12.78 -9.86 -17.59
CA ARG A 128 -11.70 -8.89 -17.36
C ARG A 128 -10.31 -9.52 -17.49
N ARG A 129 -10.17 -10.81 -17.15
CA ARG A 129 -8.96 -11.60 -17.39
C ARG A 129 -8.68 -11.69 -18.89
N ALA A 130 -9.68 -12.06 -19.69
CA ALA A 130 -9.55 -12.11 -21.14
C ALA A 130 -9.17 -10.76 -21.76
N GLU A 131 -9.83 -9.67 -21.33
CA GLU A 131 -9.49 -8.31 -21.77
C GLU A 131 -8.04 -7.92 -21.45
N ALA A 132 -7.55 -8.28 -20.25
CA ALA A 132 -6.19 -7.98 -19.84
C ALA A 132 -5.14 -8.80 -20.61
N LEU A 133 -5.47 -10.05 -20.96
CA LEU A 133 -4.59 -10.95 -21.71
C LEU A 133 -4.53 -10.62 -23.20
N ALA A 134 -5.60 -10.03 -23.76
CA ALA A 134 -5.75 -9.81 -25.19
C ALA A 134 -4.55 -9.11 -25.85
N HIS A 135 -3.97 -8.10 -25.20
CA HIS A 135 -2.81 -7.39 -25.75
C HIS A 135 -1.56 -8.28 -25.80
N ALA A 136 -1.20 -8.95 -24.69
CA ALA A 136 -0.05 -9.84 -24.64
C ALA A 136 -0.21 -11.02 -25.63
N GLU A 137 -1.42 -11.56 -25.76
CA GLU A 137 -1.72 -12.62 -26.72
C GLU A 137 -1.59 -12.17 -28.18
N ALA A 138 -2.04 -10.95 -28.50
CA ALA A 138 -1.86 -10.36 -29.82
C ALA A 138 -0.38 -10.18 -30.18
N GLU A 139 0.43 -9.67 -29.25
CA GLU A 139 1.88 -9.49 -29.44
C GLU A 139 2.60 -10.84 -29.57
N ILE A 140 2.23 -11.84 -28.76
CA ILE A 140 2.74 -13.21 -28.90
C ILE A 140 2.41 -13.78 -30.28
N GLY A 141 1.17 -13.58 -30.75
CA GLY A 141 0.72 -14.01 -32.07
C GLY A 141 1.52 -13.36 -33.20
N ALA A 142 1.70 -12.04 -33.12
CA ALA A 142 2.52 -11.28 -34.06
C ALA A 142 3.99 -11.74 -34.04
N ALA A 143 4.54 -12.01 -32.85
CA ALA A 143 5.90 -12.50 -32.69
C ALA A 143 6.12 -13.85 -33.34
N ARG A 144 5.21 -14.80 -33.11
CA ARG A 144 5.22 -16.13 -33.72
C ARG A 144 5.07 -16.08 -35.24
N LYS A 145 4.15 -15.25 -35.74
CA LYS A 145 3.98 -15.05 -37.18
C LYS A 145 5.28 -14.55 -37.82
N ARG A 146 5.93 -13.56 -37.21
CA ARG A 146 7.20 -13.02 -37.71
C ARG A 146 8.33 -14.04 -37.68
N LEU A 147 8.42 -14.86 -36.63
CA LEU A 147 9.40 -15.96 -36.58
C LEU A 147 9.17 -16.98 -37.71
N ALA A 148 7.92 -17.31 -38.02
CA ALA A 148 7.60 -18.19 -39.15
C ALA A 148 8.03 -17.57 -40.49
N GLU A 149 7.77 -16.28 -40.72
CA GLU A 149 8.24 -15.56 -41.91
C GLU A 149 9.77 -15.56 -42.03
N LEU A 150 10.48 -15.32 -40.92
CA LEU A 150 11.94 -15.36 -40.87
C LEU A 150 12.49 -16.77 -41.13
N ALA A 151 11.80 -17.81 -40.67
CA ALA A 151 12.18 -19.20 -40.93
C ALA A 151 12.00 -19.59 -42.41
N GLU A 152 10.95 -19.10 -43.08
CA GLU A 152 10.79 -19.27 -44.53
C GLU A 152 11.86 -18.48 -45.31
N ALA A 153 12.16 -17.25 -44.89
CA ALA A 153 13.24 -16.46 -45.47
C ALA A 153 14.60 -17.17 -45.31
N ARG A 154 14.84 -17.78 -44.15
CA ARG A 154 16.06 -18.55 -43.88
C ARG A 154 16.18 -19.75 -44.81
N ARG A 155 15.12 -20.53 -44.99
CA ARG A 155 15.10 -21.66 -45.93
C ARG A 155 15.45 -21.26 -47.36
N LYS A 156 14.97 -20.10 -47.83
CA LYS A 156 15.33 -19.57 -49.14
C LYS A 156 16.82 -19.21 -49.23
N LEU A 157 17.37 -18.57 -48.21
CA LEU A 157 18.80 -18.25 -48.14
C LEU A 157 19.67 -19.52 -48.09
N ASP A 158 19.23 -20.55 -47.35
CA ASP A 158 19.94 -21.83 -47.29
C ASP A 158 19.92 -22.53 -48.66
N GLY A 159 18.82 -22.47 -49.41
CA GLY A 159 18.77 -22.94 -50.80
C GLY A 159 19.68 -22.17 -51.76
N GLU A 160 19.80 -20.85 -51.61
CA GLU A 160 20.81 -20.05 -52.33
C GLU A 160 22.25 -20.49 -51.96
N LEU A 161 22.47 -20.88 -50.69
CA LEU A 161 23.77 -21.30 -50.18
C LEU A 161 24.20 -22.68 -50.70
N GLU A 162 23.26 -23.59 -50.98
CA GLU A 162 23.53 -24.91 -51.55
C GLU A 162 24.26 -24.82 -52.91
N PHE A 163 24.03 -23.77 -53.69
CA PHE A 163 24.77 -23.52 -54.93
C PHE A 163 26.28 -23.35 -54.69
N TYR A 164 26.65 -22.84 -53.53
CA TYR A 164 28.04 -22.60 -53.10
C TYR A 164 28.59 -23.73 -52.22
N SER A 165 27.86 -24.84 -52.04
CA SER A 165 28.29 -25.95 -51.18
C SER A 165 29.54 -26.68 -51.67
N LYS A 166 29.80 -26.68 -52.99
CA LYS A 166 30.95 -27.37 -53.61
C LYS A 166 32.26 -26.56 -53.56
N ASP A 167 32.17 -25.23 -53.50
CA ASP A 167 33.28 -24.33 -53.24
C ASP A 167 32.74 -23.14 -52.44
N PRO A 168 33.05 -23.02 -51.14
CA PRO A 168 32.57 -21.93 -50.28
C PRO A 168 33.36 -20.62 -50.42
N SER A 169 34.46 -20.61 -51.18
CA SER A 169 35.28 -19.42 -51.45
C SER A 169 34.57 -18.26 -52.17
N PRO A 170 33.53 -18.46 -53.01
CA PRO A 170 32.82 -17.39 -53.72
C PRO A 170 31.47 -16.98 -53.10
N VAL A 171 31.13 -17.38 -51.86
CA VAL A 171 29.85 -16.95 -51.25
C VAL A 171 29.78 -15.41 -51.20
N PRO A 172 28.82 -14.76 -51.89
CA PRO A 172 28.75 -13.31 -51.98
C PRO A 172 28.61 -12.65 -50.61
N ALA A 173 29.27 -11.51 -50.40
CA ALA A 173 29.17 -10.74 -49.16
C ALA A 173 27.72 -10.35 -48.82
N ALA A 174 26.92 -10.04 -49.84
CA ALA A 174 25.49 -9.75 -49.69
C ALA A 174 24.70 -10.94 -49.12
N LEU A 175 25.01 -12.18 -49.52
CA LEU A 175 24.35 -13.38 -48.99
C LEU A 175 24.70 -13.62 -47.52
N LYS A 176 25.98 -13.42 -47.14
CA LYS A 176 26.42 -13.47 -45.74
C LYS A 176 25.74 -12.40 -44.88
N ALA A 177 25.60 -11.18 -45.39
CA ALA A 177 24.90 -10.10 -44.70
C ALA A 177 23.42 -10.44 -44.46
N ARG A 178 22.71 -10.94 -45.47
CA ARG A 178 21.30 -11.36 -45.34
C ARG A 178 21.12 -12.50 -44.32
N LEU A 179 22.04 -13.46 -44.26
CA LEU A 179 22.03 -14.52 -43.24
C LEU A 179 22.23 -13.97 -41.83
N ALA A 180 23.17 -13.03 -41.66
CA ALA A 180 23.42 -12.38 -40.37
C ALA A 180 22.22 -11.52 -39.92
N GLU A 181 21.60 -10.77 -40.83
CA GLU A 181 20.39 -10.00 -40.59
C GLU A 181 19.19 -10.88 -40.21
N ASN A 182 19.00 -12.01 -40.91
CA ASN A 182 17.96 -12.97 -40.55
C ASN A 182 18.19 -13.53 -39.13
N THR A 183 19.43 -13.90 -38.83
CA THR A 183 19.81 -14.45 -37.51
C THR A 183 19.58 -13.43 -36.39
N SER A 184 19.97 -12.17 -36.60
CA SER A 184 19.75 -11.10 -35.61
C SER A 184 18.26 -10.78 -35.44
N ALA A 185 17.48 -10.76 -36.53
CA ALA A 185 16.04 -10.56 -36.48
C ALA A 185 15.31 -11.70 -35.75
N VAL A 186 15.73 -12.96 -35.95
CA VAL A 186 15.20 -14.11 -35.20
C VAL A 186 15.50 -13.95 -33.71
N ALA A 187 16.76 -13.68 -33.36
CA ALA A 187 17.16 -13.51 -31.96
C ALA A 187 16.41 -12.37 -31.25
N LEU A 188 16.14 -11.27 -31.95
CA LEU A 188 15.31 -10.19 -31.43
C LEU A 188 13.87 -10.67 -31.17
N GLN A 189 13.27 -11.37 -32.14
CA GLN A 189 11.88 -11.79 -32.03
C GLN A 189 11.67 -12.88 -30.98
N GLU A 190 12.65 -13.76 -30.76
CA GLU A 190 12.63 -14.73 -29.67
C GLU A 190 12.68 -14.06 -28.28
N ARG A 191 13.48 -12.99 -28.14
CA ARG A 191 13.54 -12.22 -26.88
C ARG A 191 12.20 -11.55 -26.60
N LEU A 192 11.63 -10.86 -27.60
CA LEU A 192 10.31 -10.23 -27.47
C LEU A 192 9.23 -11.27 -27.15
N LEU A 193 9.23 -12.43 -27.83
CA LEU A 193 8.29 -13.51 -27.53
C LEU A 193 8.42 -13.97 -26.07
N LYS A 194 9.65 -14.16 -25.57
CA LYS A 194 9.88 -14.57 -24.18
C LYS A 194 9.36 -13.53 -23.19
N GLU A 195 9.59 -12.25 -23.44
CA GLU A 195 9.10 -11.15 -22.62
C GLU A 195 7.56 -11.12 -22.58
N GLN A 196 6.90 -11.22 -23.73
CA GLN A 196 5.44 -11.22 -23.80
C GLN A 196 4.81 -12.47 -23.17
N VAL A 197 5.45 -13.64 -23.31
CA VAL A 197 5.00 -14.86 -22.62
C VAL A 197 5.14 -14.72 -21.10
N SER A 198 6.23 -14.15 -20.61
CA SER A 198 6.41 -13.84 -19.19
C SER A 198 5.36 -12.84 -18.69
N GLU A 199 5.03 -11.83 -19.50
CA GLU A 199 3.99 -10.86 -19.14
C GLU A 199 2.62 -11.53 -19.03
N ARG A 200 2.26 -12.36 -20.02
CA ARG A 200 1.03 -13.15 -19.98
C ARG A 200 0.93 -14.00 -18.71
N GLN A 201 2.03 -14.66 -18.33
CA GLN A 201 2.09 -15.46 -17.09
C GLN A 201 1.93 -14.61 -15.83
N ARG A 202 2.53 -13.41 -15.79
CA ARG A 202 2.37 -12.47 -14.67
C ARG A 202 0.91 -11.99 -14.53
N ILE A 203 0.26 -11.72 -15.66
CA ILE A 203 -1.16 -11.36 -15.69
C ILE A 203 -1.99 -12.54 -15.17
N ASP A 204 -1.81 -13.75 -15.73
CA ASP A 204 -2.49 -14.96 -15.29
C ASP A 204 -2.36 -15.16 -13.77
N ALA A 205 -1.14 -15.15 -13.24
CA ALA A 205 -0.88 -15.37 -11.81
C ALA A 205 -1.59 -14.35 -10.92
N ARG A 206 -1.59 -13.05 -11.29
CA ARG A 206 -2.31 -12.02 -10.54
C ARG A 206 -3.81 -12.29 -10.50
N PHE A 207 -4.40 -12.63 -11.64
CA PHE A 207 -5.83 -12.95 -11.71
C PHE A 207 -6.17 -14.23 -10.95
N ASP A 208 -5.27 -15.22 -10.93
CA ASP A 208 -5.48 -16.47 -10.20
C ASP A 208 -5.42 -16.24 -8.67
N GLU A 209 -4.51 -15.37 -8.19
CA GLU A 209 -4.48 -14.92 -6.79
C GLU A 209 -5.74 -14.13 -6.41
N GLU A 210 -6.17 -13.19 -7.26
CA GLU A 210 -7.43 -12.44 -7.08
C GLU A 210 -8.64 -13.39 -7.02
N ARG A 211 -8.66 -14.41 -7.88
CA ARG A 211 -9.73 -15.41 -7.93
C ARG A 211 -9.84 -16.21 -6.64
N GLN A 212 -8.73 -16.63 -6.05
CA GLN A 212 -8.73 -17.35 -4.76
C GLN A 212 -9.39 -16.53 -3.64
N ARG A 213 -9.11 -15.22 -3.59
CA ARG A 213 -9.73 -14.32 -2.61
C ARG A 213 -11.21 -14.12 -2.93
N LEU A 214 -11.57 -13.90 -4.20
CA LEU A 214 -12.95 -13.72 -4.64
C LEU A 214 -13.82 -14.95 -4.35
N ASP A 215 -13.33 -16.16 -4.58
CA ASP A 215 -14.09 -17.39 -4.31
C ASP A 215 -14.48 -17.51 -2.82
N GLN A 216 -13.60 -17.09 -1.91
CA GLN A 216 -13.91 -17.00 -0.48
C GLN A 216 -14.96 -15.91 -0.20
N LEU A 217 -14.81 -14.73 -0.80
CA LEU A 217 -15.71 -13.60 -0.58
C LEU A 217 -17.12 -13.84 -1.15
N TRP A 218 -17.23 -14.44 -2.33
CA TRP A 218 -18.51 -14.82 -2.95
C TRP A 218 -19.17 -15.98 -2.21
N GLY A 219 -18.38 -16.94 -1.71
CA GLY A 219 -18.88 -18.04 -0.89
C GLY A 219 -19.54 -17.56 0.41
N VAL A 220 -19.00 -16.49 1.01
CA VAL A 220 -19.56 -15.86 2.22
C VAL A 220 -20.70 -14.88 1.87
N SER A 221 -20.65 -14.22 0.70
CA SER A 221 -21.61 -13.18 0.30
C SER A 221 -22.82 -13.68 -0.47
N ARG A 222 -22.97 -14.99 -0.70
CA ARG A 222 -24.15 -15.55 -1.35
C ARG A 222 -25.27 -15.73 -0.32
N PRO A 223 -26.26 -14.82 -0.18
CA PRO A 223 -27.47 -15.17 0.55
C PRO A 223 -28.09 -16.38 -0.15
N ALA A 224 -28.55 -17.35 0.63
CA ALA A 224 -29.39 -18.42 0.13
C ALA A 224 -30.53 -17.78 -0.66
N VAL A 225 -30.52 -17.90 -1.98
CA VAL A 225 -31.65 -17.48 -2.80
C VAL A 225 -32.80 -18.38 -2.36
N PRO A 226 -33.89 -17.85 -1.76
CA PRO A 226 -35.04 -18.68 -1.46
C PRO A 226 -35.53 -19.21 -2.80
N SER A 227 -35.51 -20.54 -2.94
CA SER A 227 -36.07 -21.23 -4.10
C SER A 227 -37.48 -20.71 -4.29
N ARG A 228 -37.75 -19.99 -5.38
CA ARG A 228 -39.13 -19.69 -5.77
C ARG A 228 -39.79 -21.04 -6.05
N VAL A 229 -40.67 -21.43 -5.15
CA VAL A 229 -41.57 -22.56 -5.29
C VAL A 229 -42.65 -22.18 -6.31
N ARG A 230 -42.76 -23.01 -7.35
CA ARG A 230 -43.82 -23.15 -8.37
C ARG A 230 -44.03 -21.99 -9.35
#